data_AF-A0A0K8R3G9-F1
#
_entry.id   AF-A0A0K8R3G9-F1
#
_cell.length_a   1.000
_cell.length_b   1.000
_cell.length_c   1.000
_cell.angle_alpha   90.00
_cell.angle_beta   90.00
_cell.angle_gamma   90.00
#
_symmetry.space_group_name_H-M   'P 1'
#
loop_
_entity.id
_entity.type
_entity.pdbx_description
1 polymer ?
#
loop_
_entity_poly.entity_id
_entity_poly.type
_entity_poly.pdbx_seq_one_letter_code
_entity_poly.pdbx_strand_id
1 'polypeptide(L)'
;MMLLKLTLVIIISEIGERTMCSAPSTKENESAPVTFPPKSLLNATTSNGCKHSEVPYFEDEGPGFPGGFLAVSCTKDCPSGKEENVAEGYRCVATVNSLHEEEADVTVGTCVKGTCQPDKPPRHRTVQLITEEEEEEVEEEDEEEGEDDEEEVEEE
;
A
#
# COMPACT_ATOMS: atom_id res chain seq x y z
N MET A 1 -20.77 50.66 -66.71
CA MET A 1 -20.04 50.26 -65.49
C MET A 1 -21.03 50.18 -64.35
N MET A 2 -21.11 49.05 -63.64
CA MET A 2 -21.29 48.99 -62.18
C MET A 2 -21.08 47.54 -61.73
N LEU A 3 -20.49 47.34 -60.55
CA LEU A 3 -20.24 46.03 -59.93
C LEU A 3 -21.35 45.71 -58.92
N LEU A 4 -21.60 44.42 -58.67
CA LEU A 4 -21.44 43.80 -57.33
C LEU A 4 -21.92 42.33 -57.30
N LYS A 5 -21.38 41.58 -56.32
CA LYS A 5 -21.79 40.23 -55.85
C LYS A 5 -21.37 39.05 -56.76
N LEU A 6 -21.05 37.84 -56.24
CA LEU A 6 -21.08 37.32 -54.86
C LEU A 6 -20.00 36.22 -54.60
N THR A 7 -19.48 36.17 -53.36
CA THR A 7 -18.93 35.02 -52.59
C THR A 7 -18.09 33.88 -53.21
N LEU A 8 -16.89 33.72 -52.62
CA LEU A 8 -16.40 32.53 -51.85
C LEU A 8 -16.33 31.15 -52.55
N VAL A 9 -15.10 30.61 -52.69
CA VAL A 9 -14.81 29.16 -52.80
C VAL A 9 -13.69 28.78 -51.81
N ILE A 10 -13.74 27.54 -51.32
CA ILE A 10 -13.16 27.09 -50.05
C ILE A 10 -11.72 26.56 -50.19
N ILE A 11 -10.96 26.82 -49.12
CA ILE A 11 -9.69 26.26 -48.67
C ILE A 11 -9.49 24.76 -48.99
N ILE A 12 -8.37 24.39 -49.61
CA ILE A 12 -7.60 23.18 -49.24
C ILE A 12 -6.12 23.53 -49.31
N SER A 13 -5.40 23.42 -48.19
CA SER A 13 -3.92 23.44 -48.17
C SER A 13 -3.44 22.01 -47.97
N GLU A 14 -3.07 21.32 -49.05
CA GLU A 14 -2.28 20.10 -48.92
C GLU A 14 -0.89 20.44 -48.39
N ILE A 15 -0.52 19.86 -47.24
CA ILE A 15 0.88 19.68 -46.85
C ILE A 15 1.10 18.18 -46.73
N GLY A 16 1.25 17.55 -47.90
CA GLY A 16 1.53 16.12 -48.02
C GLY A 16 2.95 15.88 -48.50
N GLU A 17 3.92 15.86 -47.59
CA GLU A 17 5.20 15.19 -47.86
C GLU A 17 5.74 14.51 -46.58
N ARG A 18 6.48 13.41 -46.77
CA ARG A 18 6.82 12.45 -45.71
C ARG A 18 8.31 12.11 -45.78
N THR A 19 9.03 12.21 -44.66
CA THR A 19 10.34 11.57 -44.48
C THR A 19 10.45 11.03 -43.05
N MET A 20 11.21 9.94 -42.90
CA MET A 20 11.07 8.95 -41.83
C MET A 20 11.93 9.20 -40.59
N CYS A 21 11.64 8.41 -39.55
CA CYS A 21 12.57 7.96 -38.50
C CYS A 21 13.20 9.01 -37.57
N SER A 22 12.55 9.22 -36.42
CA SER A 22 13.23 9.05 -35.13
C SER A 22 12.21 8.60 -34.09
N ALA A 23 12.42 7.41 -33.52
CA ALA A 23 11.79 6.98 -32.29
C ALA A 23 12.86 6.93 -31.20
N PRO A 24 12.69 7.71 -30.13
CA PRO A 24 13.05 7.25 -28.80
C PRO A 24 11.87 7.38 -27.84
N SER A 25 11.91 6.59 -26.77
CA SER A 25 10.94 6.56 -25.66
C SER A 25 9.47 6.43 -26.08
N THR A 26 8.96 5.20 -25.95
CA THR A 26 7.67 5.00 -25.28
C THR A 26 7.56 6.00 -24.13
N LYS A 27 6.49 6.83 -24.14
CA LYS A 27 6.24 7.77 -23.03
C LYS A 27 6.25 6.95 -21.74
N GLU A 28 7.13 7.33 -20.81
CA GLU A 28 7.21 6.72 -19.49
C GLU A 28 5.80 6.69 -18.89
N ASN A 29 5.40 5.53 -18.34
CA ASN A 29 4.06 5.38 -17.83
C ASN A 29 3.87 6.42 -16.72
N GLU A 30 2.89 7.30 -16.89
CA GLU A 30 2.50 8.29 -15.88
C GLU A 30 1.68 7.54 -14.82
N SER A 31 2.36 6.60 -14.16
CA SER A 31 1.78 5.62 -13.25
C SER A 31 1.04 6.37 -12.15
N ALA A 32 -0.23 6.02 -11.96
CA ALA A 32 -0.97 6.44 -10.78
C ALA A 32 -0.15 6.09 -9.52
N PRO A 33 -0.22 6.91 -8.45
CA PRO A 33 0.53 6.66 -7.23
C PRO A 33 0.26 5.23 -6.76
N VAL A 34 1.33 4.47 -6.57
CA VAL A 34 1.27 3.02 -6.36
C VAL A 34 0.67 2.74 -4.98
N THR A 35 -0.57 2.25 -4.95
CA THR A 35 -1.35 1.99 -3.73
C THR A 35 -1.33 0.52 -3.32
N PHE A 36 -1.08 0.24 -2.04
CA PHE A 36 -1.17 -1.11 -1.48
C PHE A 36 -2.53 -1.80 -1.74
N PRO A 37 -2.58 -3.14 -1.84
CA PRO A 37 -3.83 -3.89 -1.86
C PRO A 37 -4.65 -3.64 -0.60
N PRO A 38 -5.99 -3.48 -0.68
CA PRO A 38 -6.82 -3.18 0.49
C PRO A 38 -6.78 -4.22 1.61
N LYS A 39 -6.55 -5.51 1.29
CA LYS A 39 -6.39 -6.59 2.29
C LYS A 39 -5.13 -6.41 3.14
N SER A 40 -4.08 -5.79 2.61
CA SER A 40 -2.82 -5.53 3.32
C SER A 40 -2.89 -4.31 4.27
N LEU A 41 -4.01 -3.57 4.29
CA LEU A 41 -4.18 -2.35 5.07
C LEU A 41 -4.89 -2.60 6.41
N LEU A 42 -4.12 -2.55 7.51
CA LEU A 42 -4.62 -2.67 8.86
C LEU A 42 -5.23 -1.35 9.35
N ASN A 43 -6.35 -1.42 10.09
CA ASN A 43 -7.11 -0.25 10.52
C ASN A 43 -6.80 0.12 11.99
N ALA A 44 -5.72 0.84 12.22
CA ALA A 44 -5.32 1.28 13.57
C ALA A 44 -6.27 2.35 14.12
N THR A 45 -6.91 2.04 15.26
CA THR A 45 -7.90 2.90 15.93
C THR A 45 -7.36 3.44 17.25
N THR A 46 -7.30 4.76 17.36
CA THR A 46 -6.89 5.50 18.57
C THR A 46 -7.97 5.49 19.66
N SER A 47 -7.58 5.77 20.91
CA SER A 47 -8.51 5.85 22.06
C SER A 47 -9.64 6.87 21.93
N ASN A 48 -9.46 7.91 21.09
CA ASN A 48 -10.48 8.90 20.77
C ASN A 48 -11.42 8.46 19.62
N GLY A 49 -11.30 7.23 19.14
CA GLY A 49 -12.08 6.66 18.04
C GLY A 49 -11.61 7.07 16.64
N CYS A 50 -10.53 7.85 16.51
CA CYS A 50 -9.97 8.19 15.20
C CYS A 50 -9.22 7.00 14.59
N LYS A 51 -9.32 6.83 13.27
CA LYS A 51 -8.79 5.70 12.50
C LYS A 51 -7.77 6.12 11.44
N HIS A 52 -6.82 5.25 11.14
CA HIS A 52 -5.91 5.39 10.00
C HIS A 52 -5.45 4.01 9.51
N SER A 53 -5.01 3.96 8.25
CA SER A 53 -4.49 2.74 7.63
C SER A 53 -2.99 2.59 7.84
N GLU A 54 -2.56 1.38 8.18
CA GLU A 54 -1.17 0.99 8.40
C GLU A 54 -0.81 -0.27 7.60
N VAL A 55 0.47 -0.47 7.32
CA VAL A 55 1.03 -1.74 6.85
C VAL A 55 2.01 -2.29 7.89
N PRO A 56 2.05 -3.61 8.14
CA PRO A 56 3.08 -4.22 8.98
C PRO A 56 4.44 -4.20 8.26
N TYR A 57 5.52 -4.11 9.02
CA TYR A 57 6.88 -4.30 8.52
C TYR A 57 7.72 -5.11 9.51
N PHE A 58 8.70 -5.83 8.98
CA PHE A 58 9.67 -6.60 9.75
C PHE A 58 11.08 -6.04 9.54
N GLU A 59 11.98 -6.33 10.47
CA GLU A 59 13.40 -5.99 10.37
C GLU A 59 14.23 -7.28 10.43
N ASP A 60 15.20 -7.41 9.54
CA ASP A 60 15.90 -8.68 9.28
C ASP A 60 16.97 -9.03 10.34
N GLU A 61 17.19 -8.15 11.32
CA GLU A 61 18.33 -8.19 12.24
C GLU A 61 17.91 -8.02 13.72
N GLY A 62 17.63 -9.12 14.42
CA GLY A 62 17.54 -9.13 15.88
C GLY A 62 16.99 -10.43 16.50
N PRO A 63 17.38 -10.77 17.74
CA PRO A 63 16.79 -11.91 18.46
C PRO A 63 15.38 -11.55 18.99
N GLY A 64 14.36 -11.87 18.21
CA GLY A 64 12.94 -11.68 18.55
C GLY A 64 12.08 -11.56 17.29
N PHE A 65 10.94 -10.88 17.39
CA PHE A 65 10.22 -10.31 16.25
C PHE A 65 10.47 -8.78 16.21
N PRO A 66 11.62 -8.30 15.71
CA PRO A 66 11.81 -6.87 15.47
C PRO A 66 10.95 -6.47 14.27
N GLY A 67 9.89 -5.71 14.54
CA GLY A 67 8.91 -5.29 13.54
C GLY A 67 7.94 -4.27 14.12
N GLY A 68 7.02 -3.78 13.30
CA GLY A 68 6.05 -2.78 13.71
C GLY A 68 5.12 -2.39 12.56
N PHE A 69 4.58 -1.17 12.65
CA PHE A 69 3.61 -0.65 11.68
C PHE A 69 4.09 0.66 11.07
N LEU A 70 3.75 0.87 9.80
CA LEU A 70 3.97 2.11 9.07
C LEU A 70 2.60 2.70 8.70
N ALA A 71 2.31 3.91 9.15
CA ALA A 71 1.12 4.63 8.71
C ALA A 71 1.21 4.96 7.20
N VAL A 72 0.16 4.65 6.46
CA VAL A 72 0.05 4.90 5.01
C VAL A 72 -0.35 6.35 4.71
N SER A 73 -1.01 7.01 5.67
CA SER A 73 -1.15 8.47 5.73
C SER A 73 -0.71 8.96 7.11
N CYS A 74 -0.16 10.18 7.17
CA CYS A 74 0.08 10.89 8.43
C CYS A 74 -1.15 11.71 8.89
N THR A 75 -2.30 11.54 8.24
CA THR A 75 -3.62 11.98 8.72
C THR A 75 -4.47 10.80 9.16
N LYS A 76 -5.48 11.06 10.00
CA LYS A 76 -6.41 10.08 10.57
C LYS A 76 -7.84 10.65 10.58
N ASP A 77 -8.82 9.81 10.29
CA ASP A 77 -10.24 10.15 10.28
C ASP A 77 -10.83 10.04 11.69
N CYS A 78 -11.28 11.15 12.25
CA CYS A 78 -11.91 11.21 13.57
C CYS A 78 -13.45 11.25 13.51
N PRO A 79 -14.13 10.83 14.59
CA PRO A 79 -15.58 10.99 14.75
C PRO A 79 -16.05 12.43 14.48
N SER A 80 -17.30 12.55 14.00
CA SER A 80 -17.88 13.80 13.48
C SER A 80 -17.24 14.33 12.19
N GLY A 81 -16.48 13.51 11.44
CA GLY A 81 -15.95 13.89 10.13
C GLY A 81 -14.83 14.92 10.19
N LYS A 82 -13.98 14.84 11.21
CA LYS A 82 -12.79 15.67 11.35
C LYS A 82 -11.57 14.89 10.87
N GLU A 83 -10.72 15.51 10.07
CA GLU A 83 -9.35 15.03 9.88
C GLU A 83 -8.47 15.57 11.02
N GLU A 84 -7.59 14.74 11.56
CA GLU A 84 -6.52 15.13 12.47
C GLU A 84 -5.18 14.53 12.00
N ASN A 85 -4.07 15.00 12.57
CA ASN A 85 -2.77 14.38 12.34
C ASN A 85 -2.62 13.08 13.16
N VAL A 86 -1.88 12.13 12.59
CA VAL A 86 -1.15 11.07 13.30
C VAL A 86 -0.08 11.73 14.18
N ALA A 87 0.40 11.02 15.20
CA ALA A 87 1.38 11.58 16.14
C ALA A 87 2.67 12.05 15.43
N GLU A 88 3.18 13.23 15.82
CA GLU A 88 4.51 13.69 15.41
C GLU A 88 5.57 12.66 15.83
N GLY A 89 6.43 12.24 14.90
CA GLY A 89 7.42 11.19 15.14
C GLY A 89 6.97 9.76 14.83
N TYR A 90 5.70 9.54 14.46
CA TYR A 90 5.24 8.21 14.06
C TYR A 90 5.87 7.75 12.73
N ARG A 91 6.02 6.43 12.54
CA ARG A 91 6.63 5.86 11.33
C ARG A 91 5.61 5.72 10.21
N CYS A 92 6.03 5.99 8.98
CA CYS A 92 5.12 6.05 7.84
C CYS A 92 5.79 5.63 6.52
N VAL A 93 4.95 5.24 5.57
CA VAL A 93 5.34 5.03 4.17
C VAL A 93 5.48 6.41 3.51
N ALA A 94 6.69 6.77 3.09
CA ALA A 94 6.94 8.04 2.42
C ALA A 94 6.85 7.91 0.89
N THR A 95 7.15 6.73 0.33
CA THR A 95 6.96 6.38 -1.09
C THR A 95 6.89 4.86 -1.22
N VAL A 96 5.98 4.34 -2.05
CA VAL A 96 6.01 2.93 -2.49
C VAL A 96 6.86 2.88 -3.77
N ASN A 97 7.94 2.11 -3.73
CA ASN A 97 8.94 2.07 -4.80
C ASN A 97 8.64 0.93 -5.79
N SER A 98 8.16 -0.21 -5.30
CA SER A 98 7.55 -1.29 -6.09
C SER A 98 6.40 -1.96 -5.33
N LEU A 99 5.49 -2.58 -6.09
CA LEU A 99 4.61 -3.65 -5.60
C LEU A 99 4.93 -4.91 -6.41
N HIS A 100 4.95 -6.03 -5.71
CA HIS A 100 4.92 -7.38 -6.24
C HIS A 100 3.61 -8.03 -5.76
N GLU A 101 3.46 -9.35 -5.90
CA GLU A 101 2.23 -10.05 -5.49
C GLU A 101 2.15 -10.16 -3.96
N GLU A 102 3.22 -10.65 -3.32
CA GLU A 102 3.31 -10.86 -1.87
C GLU A 102 4.10 -9.75 -1.11
N GLU A 103 4.79 -8.84 -1.81
CA GLU A 103 5.77 -7.92 -1.20
C GLU A 103 5.78 -6.52 -1.81
N ALA A 104 6.27 -5.53 -1.07
CA ALA A 104 6.50 -4.16 -1.56
C ALA A 104 7.77 -3.52 -0.98
N ASP A 105 8.63 -2.93 -1.83
CA ASP A 105 9.71 -2.06 -1.34
C ASP A 105 9.18 -0.65 -1.09
N VAL A 106 9.39 -0.15 0.14
CA VAL A 106 8.89 1.16 0.57
C VAL A 106 10.03 2.04 1.10
N THR A 107 10.04 3.30 0.68
CA THR A 107 10.86 4.33 1.31
C THR A 107 10.16 4.73 2.61
N VAL A 108 10.79 4.47 3.75
CA VAL A 108 10.23 4.79 5.07
C VAL A 108 10.57 6.22 5.51
N GLY A 109 9.68 6.79 6.32
CA GLY A 109 9.80 8.13 6.84
C GLY A 109 9.14 8.31 8.20
N THR A 110 9.00 9.58 8.58
CA THR A 110 8.49 10.02 9.88
C THR A 110 7.40 11.08 9.70
N CYS A 111 6.27 10.95 10.39
CA CYS A 111 5.17 11.91 10.35
C CYS A 111 5.55 13.24 11.00
N VAL A 112 5.42 14.32 10.24
CA VAL A 112 5.62 15.71 10.68
C VAL A 112 4.49 16.57 10.11
N LYS A 113 3.67 17.15 10.99
CA LYS A 113 2.53 18.03 10.67
C LYS A 113 1.55 17.46 9.63
N GLY A 114 1.25 16.16 9.74
CA GLY A 114 0.32 15.48 8.83
C GLY A 114 0.94 15.03 7.50
N THR A 115 2.24 15.23 7.29
CA THR A 115 2.97 14.77 6.09
C THR A 115 4.06 13.76 6.48
N CYS A 116 4.18 12.66 5.73
CA CYS A 116 5.32 11.75 5.89
C CYS A 116 6.58 12.37 5.29
N GLN A 117 7.63 12.58 6.08
CA GLN A 117 8.94 13.03 5.58
C GLN A 117 9.89 11.83 5.47
N PRO A 118 10.46 11.53 4.28
CA PRO A 118 11.46 10.48 4.14
C PRO A 118 12.65 10.65 5.08
N ASP A 119 13.18 9.53 5.58
CA ASP A 119 14.39 9.51 6.39
C ASP A 119 15.62 10.06 5.62
N LYS A 120 16.64 10.50 6.36
CA LYS A 120 17.87 11.10 5.81
C LYS A 120 19.11 10.47 6.47
N PRO A 121 19.88 9.62 5.76
CA PRO A 121 19.66 9.14 4.39
C PRO A 121 18.34 8.34 4.26
N PRO A 122 17.78 8.22 3.05
CA PRO A 122 16.61 7.38 2.80
C PRO A 122 16.85 5.95 3.29
N ARG A 123 15.78 5.33 3.80
CA ARG A 123 15.77 3.95 4.24
C ARG A 123 14.69 3.20 3.48
N HIS A 124 15.01 1.99 3.06
CA HIS A 124 14.11 1.07 2.39
C HIS A 124 13.69 -0.04 3.37
N ARG A 125 12.49 -0.56 3.21
CA ARG A 125 11.97 -1.75 3.90
C ARG A 125 11.10 -2.53 2.94
N THR A 126 11.13 -3.86 3.03
CA THR A 126 10.09 -4.72 2.48
C THR A 126 8.90 -4.72 3.45
N VAL A 127 7.68 -4.72 2.92
CA VAL A 127 6.45 -5.04 3.66
C VAL A 127 5.71 -6.18 2.97
N GLN A 128 5.24 -7.16 3.73
CA GLN A 128 4.47 -8.27 3.18
C GLN A 128 3.03 -7.81 2.89
N LEU A 129 2.49 -8.27 1.77
CA LEU A 129 1.14 -7.99 1.30
C LEU A 129 0.28 -9.23 1.50
N ILE A 130 -0.82 -9.08 2.23
CA ILE A 130 -1.83 -10.14 2.34
C ILE A 130 -2.56 -10.26 1.00
N THR A 131 -2.37 -11.39 0.32
CA THR A 131 -2.96 -11.76 -0.98
C THR A 131 -4.34 -12.42 -0.79
N GLU A 132 -4.81 -13.22 -1.76
CA GLU A 132 -6.11 -13.90 -1.71
C GLU A 132 -6.03 -15.41 -1.50
N GLU A 133 -4.86 -15.93 -1.12
CA GLU A 133 -4.70 -17.36 -0.83
C GLU A 133 -5.37 -17.75 0.51
N GLU A 134 -5.68 -19.04 0.63
CA GLU A 134 -6.88 -19.49 1.35
C GLU A 134 -6.76 -19.40 2.88
N GLU A 135 -7.89 -19.12 3.54
CA GLU A 135 -8.01 -19.25 5.00
C GLU A 135 -7.98 -20.75 5.34
N GLU A 136 -6.79 -21.30 5.62
CA GLU A 136 -6.66 -22.67 6.16
C GLU A 136 -7.40 -22.75 7.50
N GLU A 137 -8.59 -23.34 7.50
CA GLU A 137 -9.37 -23.57 8.72
C GLU A 137 -8.59 -24.52 9.63
N VAL A 138 -8.17 -24.01 10.79
CA VAL A 138 -7.52 -24.80 11.84
C VAL A 138 -8.59 -25.70 12.46
N GLU A 139 -8.65 -26.96 12.03
CA GLU A 139 -9.42 -27.98 12.75
C GLU A 139 -8.83 -28.12 14.16
N GLU A 140 -9.61 -27.79 15.19
CA GLU A 140 -9.23 -27.98 16.58
C GLU A 140 -9.22 -29.49 16.88
N GLU A 141 -8.03 -30.08 17.02
CA GLU A 141 -7.86 -31.46 17.48
C GLU A 141 -8.28 -31.53 18.97
N ASP A 142 -9.51 -31.99 19.24
CA ASP A 142 -10.02 -32.28 20.59
C ASP A 142 -9.11 -33.32 21.29
N GLU A 143 -8.29 -32.86 22.24
CA GLU A 143 -7.52 -33.74 23.13
C GLU A 143 -8.47 -34.40 24.15
N GLU A 144 -9.06 -35.57 23.82
CA GLU A 144 -9.75 -36.38 24.84
C GLU A 144 -8.74 -36.83 25.92
N GLU A 145 -8.96 -36.38 27.15
CA GLU A 145 -8.08 -36.66 28.30
C GLU A 145 -8.03 -38.17 28.61
N GLY A 146 -6.84 -38.69 28.92
CA GLY A 146 -6.67 -40.08 29.32
C GLY A 146 -7.09 -40.34 30.76
N GLU A 147 -8.00 -41.29 30.98
CA GLU A 147 -8.25 -41.88 32.29
C GLU A 147 -7.14 -42.90 32.65
N ASP A 148 -6.34 -42.59 33.67
CA ASP A 148 -5.33 -43.47 34.32
C ASP A 148 -5.85 -43.97 35.68
N ASP A 149 -5.34 -45.13 36.17
CA ASP A 149 -5.64 -45.80 37.46
C ASP A 149 -7.11 -46.28 37.69
N GLU A 150 -7.47 -47.20 38.60
CA GLU A 150 -6.79 -48.07 39.60
C GLU A 150 -7.11 -49.57 39.28
N GLU A 151 -6.53 -50.68 39.77
CA GLU A 151 -5.42 -51.06 40.68
C GLU A 151 -4.95 -52.50 40.26
N GLU A 152 -3.72 -52.94 40.56
CA GLU A 152 -3.32 -54.37 40.51
C GLU A 152 -3.47 -55.06 41.89
N VAL A 153 -4.16 -56.21 41.98
CA VAL A 153 -4.12 -57.10 43.16
C VAL A 153 -4.14 -58.59 42.75
N GLU A 154 -3.40 -59.43 43.48
CA GLU A 154 -2.96 -60.78 43.08
C GLU A 154 -3.78 -61.99 43.62
N GLU A 155 -3.47 -63.18 43.09
CA GLU A 155 -3.58 -64.57 43.63
C GLU A 155 -4.92 -65.16 44.14
N GLU A 156 -5.41 -66.21 43.45
CA GLU A 156 -5.49 -67.62 43.95
C GLU A 156 -5.35 -68.63 42.78
#